data_AF-A0ABC8SN44-F1
#
_entry.id   AF-A0ABC8SN44-F1
#
_cell.length_a   1.000
_cell.length_b   1.000
_cell.length_c   1.000
_cell.angle_alpha   90.00
_cell.angle_beta   90.00
_cell.angle_gamma   90.00
#
_symmetry.space_group_name_H-M   'P 1'
#
loop_
_entity.id
_entity.type
_entity.pdbx_description
1 polymer ?
#
loop_
_entity_poly.entity_id
_entity_poly.type
_entity_poly.pdbx_seq_one_letter_code
_entity_poly.pdbx_strand_id
1 'polypeptide(L)'
;MLSQPGKCANRLLASSGLPLIARQMKRLELSSIWALLAAFEDPLPVPSKAVEFEGAFVKGVDSVSWMANNTKKLLYYQGTGPHCWTFFSTTAFGKQNRVPQENIPTVTAEKVKKTMLDGVEKALGLSKGSLQRPFYTRVQLWGAALPTNTPNIPCIFDPHGRAGICGDWLLGSSLEAAALSGMALANHASPSGPHFLFSSAYRLICMADYFQSGGACPDEFAVGLHNEFLPLKGHDIGQFPGLECRELNSETQVVQLNA
;
A
#
# COMPACT_ATOMS: atom_id res chain seq x y z
N MET A 1 7.86 18.52 -10.47
CA MET A 1 7.84 17.25 -9.70
C MET A 1 6.40 16.86 -9.45
N LEU A 2 6.01 15.63 -9.78
CA LEU A 2 4.72 15.06 -9.39
C LEU A 2 4.94 13.86 -8.47
N SER A 3 4.24 13.83 -7.34
CA SER A 3 4.34 12.77 -6.31
C SER A 3 2.98 12.20 -5.90
N GLN A 4 1.97 12.35 -6.75
CA GLN A 4 0.60 11.88 -6.48
C GLN A 4 0.24 10.76 -7.46
N PRO A 5 -0.29 9.60 -7.02
CA PRO A 5 -0.74 8.57 -7.92
C PRO A 5 -2.16 8.84 -8.46
N GLY A 6 -2.53 8.12 -9.52
CA GLY A 6 -3.91 7.99 -9.96
C GLY A 6 -4.52 9.24 -10.60
N LYS A 7 -5.81 9.48 -10.31
CA LYS A 7 -6.65 10.47 -11.01
C LYS A 7 -6.12 11.90 -10.93
N CYS A 8 -5.51 12.28 -9.80
CA CYS A 8 -5.00 13.63 -9.59
C CYS A 8 -3.81 13.94 -10.52
N ALA A 9 -2.81 13.05 -10.60
CA ALA A 9 -1.70 13.25 -11.53
C ALA A 9 -2.12 13.12 -12.99
N ASN A 10 -3.01 12.19 -13.32
CA ASN A 10 -3.51 12.05 -14.70
C ASN A 10 -4.23 13.31 -15.19
N ARG A 11 -4.98 14.00 -14.31
CA ARG A 11 -5.62 15.28 -14.64
C ARG A 11 -4.60 16.37 -14.93
N LEU A 12 -3.55 16.48 -14.11
CA LEU A 12 -2.47 17.47 -14.31
C LEU A 12 -1.68 17.19 -15.59
N LEU A 13 -1.40 15.91 -15.88
CA LEU A 13 -0.60 15.49 -17.03
C LEU A 13 -1.34 15.60 -18.37
N ALA A 14 -2.67 15.56 -18.36
CA ALA A 14 -3.46 15.65 -19.58
C ALA A 14 -3.25 16.96 -20.34
N SER A 15 -2.94 18.05 -19.65
CA SER A 15 -2.75 19.39 -20.22
C SER A 15 -1.32 19.92 -20.11
N SER A 16 -0.36 19.12 -19.63
CA SER A 16 0.99 19.60 -19.30
C SER A 16 1.98 19.57 -20.47
N GLY A 17 1.63 18.98 -21.62
CA GLY A 17 2.57 18.78 -22.72
C GLY A 17 3.64 17.72 -22.44
N LEU A 18 3.41 16.80 -21.49
CA LEU A 18 4.33 15.73 -21.09
C LEU A 18 3.81 14.33 -21.53
N PRO A 19 3.73 14.04 -22.84
CA PRO A 19 3.04 12.85 -23.35
C PRO A 19 3.69 11.54 -22.90
N LEU A 20 5.01 11.50 -22.75
CA LEU A 20 5.75 10.30 -22.33
C LEU A 20 5.50 9.98 -20.85
N ILE A 21 5.54 10.99 -19.97
CA ILE A 21 5.19 10.82 -18.56
C ILE A 21 3.70 10.47 -18.41
N ALA A 22 2.82 11.15 -19.15
CA ALA A 22 1.39 10.83 -19.15
C ALA A 22 1.13 9.39 -19.58
N ARG A 23 1.87 8.87 -20.58
CA ARG A 23 1.80 7.48 -21.01
C ARG A 23 2.20 6.54 -19.89
N GLN A 24 3.28 6.81 -19.15
CA GLN A 24 3.69 5.96 -18.02
C GLN A 24 2.65 5.97 -16.90
N MET A 25 2.10 7.13 -16.53
CA MET A 25 1.08 7.22 -15.48
C MET A 25 -0.25 6.53 -15.84
N LYS A 26 -0.58 6.41 -17.13
CA LYS A 26 -1.74 5.63 -17.59
C LYS A 26 -1.55 4.12 -17.46
N ARG A 27 -0.31 3.63 -17.35
CA ARG A 27 0.02 2.20 -17.20
C ARG A 27 0.07 1.76 -15.75
N LEU A 28 0.15 2.70 -14.81
CA LEU A 28 0.12 2.41 -13.39
C LEU A 28 -1.25 1.87 -13.00
N GLU A 29 -1.26 0.66 -12.45
CA GLU A 29 -2.43 0.01 -11.91
C GLU A 29 -2.37 0.05 -10.38
N LEU A 30 -3.50 0.40 -9.77
CA LEU A 30 -3.62 0.57 -8.32
C LEU A 30 -4.83 -0.20 -7.82
N SER A 31 -4.65 -0.87 -6.69
CA SER A 31 -5.71 -1.55 -5.98
C SER A 31 -6.63 -0.58 -5.25
N SER A 32 -7.78 -1.09 -4.82
CA SER A 32 -8.71 -0.38 -3.94
C SER A 32 -8.78 -1.13 -2.62
N ILE A 33 -8.67 -0.39 -1.51
CA ILE A 33 -8.68 -0.95 -0.15
C ILE A 33 -9.67 -0.16 0.69
N TRP A 34 -10.50 -0.86 1.48
CA TRP A 34 -11.30 -0.25 2.53
C TRP A 34 -10.54 -0.27 3.85
N ALA A 35 -10.51 0.88 4.52
CA ALA A 35 -10.05 1.02 5.89
C ALA A 35 -11.26 1.21 6.81
N LEU A 36 -11.43 0.33 7.79
CA LEU A 36 -12.39 0.48 8.88
C LEU A 36 -11.63 0.84 10.14
N LEU A 37 -11.95 1.99 10.71
CA LEU A 37 -11.55 2.38 12.06
C LEU A 37 -12.70 2.05 12.99
N ALA A 38 -12.43 1.39 14.11
CA ALA A 38 -13.42 1.08 15.13
C ALA A 38 -12.85 1.33 16.54
N ALA A 39 -13.68 1.85 17.43
CA ALA A 39 -13.35 2.02 18.84
C ALA A 39 -14.36 1.25 19.71
N PHE A 40 -13.83 0.48 20.66
CA PHE A 40 -14.58 -0.36 21.58
C PHE A 40 -14.36 0.10 23.02
N GLU A 41 -15.36 -0.15 23.88
CA GLU A 41 -15.24 0.09 25.32
C GLU A 41 -14.32 -0.96 25.95
N ASP A 42 -14.46 -2.22 25.56
CA ASP A 42 -13.65 -3.34 26.04
C ASP A 42 -12.64 -3.82 24.98
N PRO A 43 -11.56 -4.53 25.39
CA PRO A 43 -10.65 -5.18 24.45
C PRO A 43 -11.38 -6.19 23.55
N LEU A 44 -10.83 -6.42 22.35
CA LEU A 44 -11.33 -7.49 21.48
C LEU A 44 -11.22 -8.86 22.19
N PRO A 45 -12.23 -9.73 22.08
CA PRO A 45 -12.22 -11.04 22.73
C PRO A 45 -11.35 -12.02 21.94
N VAL A 46 -10.04 -11.96 22.18
CA VAL A 46 -9.06 -12.81 21.49
C VAL A 46 -8.98 -14.17 22.21
N PRO A 47 -9.14 -15.32 21.52
CA PRO A 47 -9.21 -16.64 22.15
C PRO A 47 -7.93 -17.13 22.88
N SER A 48 -6.79 -16.43 22.76
CA SER A 48 -5.50 -16.85 23.35
C SER A 48 -5.15 -16.04 24.60
N LYS A 49 -4.83 -16.74 25.69
CA LYS A 49 -4.37 -16.15 26.95
C LYS A 49 -2.87 -15.76 26.97
N ALA A 50 -2.13 -16.03 25.89
CA ALA A 50 -0.66 -16.06 25.96
C ALA A 50 0.08 -14.89 25.25
N VAL A 51 -0.60 -14.01 24.52
CA VAL A 51 0.08 -12.87 23.85
C VAL A 51 -0.83 -11.65 23.86
N GLU A 52 -0.28 -10.48 24.18
CA GLU A 52 -0.97 -9.21 23.92
C GLU A 52 -1.22 -9.07 22.42
N PHE A 53 -2.49 -9.13 22.02
CA PHE A 53 -2.85 -9.11 20.60
C PHE A 53 -2.80 -7.67 20.05
N GLU A 54 -1.76 -7.38 19.28
CA GLU A 54 -1.49 -6.04 18.73
C GLU A 54 -1.84 -5.92 17.24
N GLY A 55 -1.92 -7.04 16.53
CA GLY A 55 -2.29 -7.07 15.13
C GLY A 55 -2.12 -8.45 14.51
N ALA A 56 -2.71 -8.63 13.33
CA ALA A 56 -2.63 -9.89 12.60
C ALA A 56 -2.91 -9.70 11.11
N PHE A 57 -2.22 -10.50 10.30
CA PHE A 57 -2.65 -10.79 8.94
C PHE A 57 -3.77 -11.80 8.98
N VAL A 58 -4.82 -11.55 8.21
CA VAL A 58 -6.03 -12.37 8.18
C VAL A 58 -6.04 -13.17 6.88
N LYS A 59 -6.21 -14.49 6.99
CA LYS A 59 -6.35 -15.42 5.86
C LYS A 59 -7.75 -16.05 5.88
N GLY A 60 -8.29 -16.38 4.70
CA GLY A 60 -9.59 -17.06 4.58
C GLY A 60 -10.83 -16.19 4.83
N VAL A 61 -10.64 -14.87 4.98
CA VAL A 61 -11.71 -13.88 5.12
C VAL A 61 -11.56 -12.84 4.01
N ASP A 62 -12.56 -12.73 3.13
CA ASP A 62 -12.50 -11.82 1.98
C ASP A 62 -12.55 -10.34 2.42
N SER A 63 -13.33 -10.00 3.44
CA SER A 63 -13.56 -8.61 3.85
C SER A 63 -12.44 -7.99 4.69
N VAL A 64 -11.48 -8.78 5.19
CA VAL A 64 -10.40 -8.32 6.07
C VAL A 64 -9.09 -9.03 5.71
N SER A 65 -8.04 -8.27 5.45
CA SER A 65 -6.68 -8.73 5.16
C SER A 65 -5.71 -8.47 6.32
N TRP A 66 -5.96 -7.41 7.10
CA TRP A 66 -5.12 -7.01 8.22
C TRP A 66 -5.93 -6.32 9.32
N MET A 67 -5.49 -6.51 10.56
CA MET A 67 -5.98 -5.80 11.72
C MET A 67 -4.83 -5.31 12.59
N ALA A 68 -4.94 -4.09 13.12
CA ALA A 68 -3.97 -3.50 14.04
C ALA A 68 -4.64 -2.75 15.18
N ASN A 69 -4.10 -2.98 16.37
CA ASN A 69 -4.44 -2.28 17.60
C ASN A 69 -3.70 -0.94 17.62
N ASN A 70 -4.42 0.16 17.39
CA ASN A 70 -3.82 1.49 17.43
C ASN A 70 -3.53 1.94 18.86
N THR A 71 -4.32 1.49 19.83
CA THR A 71 -4.11 1.82 21.24
C THR A 71 -2.74 1.34 21.73
N LYS A 72 -2.31 0.15 21.28
CA LYS A 72 -1.00 -0.44 21.64
C LYS A 72 0.20 0.19 20.92
N LYS A 73 0.00 0.95 19.83
CA LYS A 73 1.09 1.69 19.16
C LYS A 73 1.57 2.91 19.95
N LEU A 74 0.77 3.38 20.93
CA LEU A 74 1.09 4.57 21.71
C LEU A 74 1.95 4.16 22.91
N LEU A 75 3.17 4.69 22.97
CA LEU A 75 4.19 4.38 23.98
C LEU A 75 3.78 4.68 25.45
N TYR A 76 2.65 5.36 25.67
CA TYR A 76 2.20 5.81 26.98
C TYR A 76 0.73 5.48 27.28
N TYR A 77 0.18 4.42 26.68
CA TYR A 77 -1.19 4.02 27.01
C TYR A 77 -1.29 3.58 28.48
N GLN A 78 -1.99 4.36 29.31
CA GLN A 78 -2.13 4.12 30.75
C GLN A 78 -3.26 3.14 31.11
N GLY A 79 -3.76 2.35 30.15
CA GLY A 79 -4.85 1.40 30.40
C GLY A 79 -6.24 2.03 30.48
N THR A 80 -6.34 3.37 30.41
CA THR A 80 -7.59 4.11 30.46
C THR A 80 -7.92 4.71 29.09
N GLY A 81 -9.11 4.41 28.58
CA GLY A 81 -9.59 4.92 27.30
C GLY A 81 -10.04 3.83 26.34
N PRO A 82 -10.44 4.21 25.12
CA PRO A 82 -11.03 3.28 24.19
C PRO A 82 -10.00 2.37 23.51
N HIS A 83 -10.46 1.17 23.17
CA HIS A 83 -9.71 0.20 22.37
C HIS A 83 -9.91 0.49 20.88
N CYS A 84 -8.94 1.17 20.28
CA CYS A 84 -8.97 1.66 18.91
C CYS A 84 -8.27 0.69 17.96
N TRP A 85 -8.97 0.29 16.90
CA TRP A 85 -8.49 -0.65 15.90
C TRP A 85 -8.61 -0.09 14.49
N THR A 86 -7.68 -0.48 13.63
CA THR A 86 -7.76 -0.31 12.18
C THR A 86 -7.80 -1.69 11.52
N PHE A 87 -8.77 -1.87 10.63
CA PHE A 87 -8.92 -3.05 9.79
C PHE A 87 -8.79 -2.64 8.32
N PHE A 88 -8.02 -3.40 7.55
CA PHE A 88 -7.96 -3.24 6.10
C PHE A 88 -8.64 -4.41 5.41
N SER A 89 -9.33 -4.12 4.30
CA SER A 89 -9.89 -5.15 3.44
C SER A 89 -8.85 -5.79 2.54
N THR A 90 -9.19 -6.91 1.92
CA THR A 90 -8.45 -7.41 0.76
C THR A 90 -8.65 -6.47 -0.44
N THR A 91 -7.77 -6.60 -1.44
CA THR A 91 -7.91 -5.93 -2.74
C THR A 91 -9.17 -6.37 -3.50
N ALA A 92 -9.53 -7.66 -3.39
CA ALA A 92 -10.71 -8.23 -4.03
C ALA A 92 -12.01 -7.59 -3.50
N PHE A 93 -12.15 -7.50 -2.18
CA PHE A 93 -13.29 -6.87 -1.53
C PHE A 93 -13.39 -5.37 -1.87
N GLY A 94 -12.25 -4.67 -1.88
CA GLY A 94 -12.19 -3.26 -2.26
C GLY A 94 -12.59 -3.02 -3.71
N LYS A 95 -12.21 -3.91 -4.63
CA LYS A 95 -12.64 -3.86 -6.04
C LYS A 95 -14.14 -4.09 -6.20
N GLN A 96 -14.72 -5.05 -5.48
CA GLN A 96 -16.15 -5.38 -5.56
C GLN A 96 -17.06 -4.29 -4.97
N ASN A 97 -16.57 -3.52 -3.99
CA ASN A 97 -17.34 -2.48 -3.31
C ASN A 97 -16.82 -1.07 -3.64
N ARG A 98 -16.25 -0.88 -4.84
CA ARG A 98 -15.66 0.40 -5.25
C ARG A 98 -16.74 1.46 -5.50
N VAL A 99 -16.54 2.65 -4.96
CA VAL A 99 -17.38 3.84 -5.15
C VAL A 99 -16.49 5.08 -5.35
N PRO A 100 -17.03 6.25 -5.71
CA PRO A 100 -16.27 7.50 -5.69
C PRO A 100 -15.72 7.76 -4.27
N GLN A 101 -14.40 7.84 -4.14
CA GLN A 101 -13.72 8.01 -2.86
C GLN A 101 -14.10 9.33 -2.17
N GLU A 102 -14.31 10.37 -2.98
CA GLU A 102 -14.72 11.71 -2.57
C GLU A 102 -16.20 11.81 -2.15
N ASN A 103 -17.03 10.81 -2.49
CA ASN A 103 -18.45 10.81 -2.21
C ASN A 103 -18.96 9.38 -2.01
N ILE A 104 -18.65 8.82 -0.84
CA ILE A 104 -19.05 7.47 -0.47
C ILE A 104 -20.54 7.47 -0.08
N PRO A 105 -21.41 6.72 -0.77
CA PRO A 105 -22.82 6.62 -0.39
C PRO A 105 -22.98 5.98 0.99
N THR A 106 -23.86 6.54 1.83
CA THR A 106 -24.13 6.03 3.19
C THR A 106 -24.51 4.56 3.19
N VAL A 107 -25.32 4.12 2.23
CA VAL A 107 -25.74 2.71 2.09
C VAL A 107 -24.53 1.79 1.90
N THR A 108 -23.57 2.21 1.07
CA THR A 108 -22.34 1.44 0.85
C THR A 108 -21.43 1.46 2.08
N ALA A 109 -21.28 2.62 2.73
CA ALA A 109 -20.49 2.74 3.95
C ALA A 109 -21.01 1.81 5.06
N GLU A 110 -22.32 1.76 5.26
CA GLU A 110 -22.96 0.89 6.25
C GLU A 110 -22.81 -0.60 5.89
N LYS A 111 -22.99 -0.96 4.61
CA LYS A 111 -22.75 -2.33 4.11
C LYS A 111 -21.30 -2.76 4.38
N VAL A 112 -20.33 -1.94 3.95
CA VAL A 112 -18.90 -2.25 4.11
C VAL A 112 -18.54 -2.37 5.58
N LYS A 113 -18.97 -1.42 6.43
CA LYS A 113 -18.76 -1.47 7.88
C LYS A 113 -19.24 -2.79 8.46
N LYS A 114 -20.49 -3.17 8.17
CA LYS A 114 -21.09 -4.42 8.67
C LYS A 114 -20.30 -5.64 8.19
N THR A 115 -20.03 -5.73 6.89
CA THR A 115 -19.32 -6.89 6.32
C THR A 115 -17.87 -7.02 6.81
N MET A 116 -17.20 -5.90 7.08
CA MET A 116 -15.86 -5.92 7.68
C MET A 116 -15.90 -6.34 9.15
N LEU A 117 -16.86 -5.86 9.95
CA LEU A 117 -17.03 -6.30 11.34
C LEU A 117 -17.39 -7.80 11.43
N ASP A 118 -18.29 -8.30 10.58
CA ASP A 118 -18.59 -9.73 10.44
C ASP A 118 -17.31 -10.52 10.05
N GLY A 119 -16.43 -9.90 9.25
CA GLY A 119 -15.12 -10.46 8.88
C GLY A 119 -14.16 -10.54 10.07
N VAL A 120 -14.16 -9.54 10.94
CA VAL A 120 -13.37 -9.53 12.19
C VAL A 120 -13.85 -10.63 13.14
N GLU A 121 -15.17 -10.81 13.30
CA GLU A 121 -15.74 -11.92 14.06
C GLU A 121 -15.24 -13.27 13.54
N LYS A 122 -15.35 -13.48 12.23
CA LYS A 122 -14.89 -14.71 11.58
C LYS A 122 -13.38 -14.92 11.76
N ALA A 123 -12.58 -13.87 11.65
CA ALA A 123 -11.13 -13.94 11.82
C ALA A 123 -10.71 -14.29 13.26
N LEU A 124 -11.49 -13.85 14.25
CA LEU A 124 -11.28 -14.17 15.67
C LEU A 124 -11.90 -15.51 16.09
N GLY A 125 -12.58 -16.22 15.17
CA GLY A 125 -13.27 -17.49 15.48
C GLY A 125 -14.51 -17.31 16.36
N LEU A 126 -15.10 -16.11 16.38
CA LEU A 126 -16.26 -15.77 17.17
C LEU A 126 -17.56 -16.20 16.48
N SER A 127 -18.62 -16.40 17.27
CA SER A 127 -19.95 -16.60 16.70
C SER A 127 -20.48 -15.29 16.11
N LYS A 128 -21.28 -15.41 15.06
CA LYS A 128 -21.82 -14.24 14.35
C LYS A 128 -22.65 -13.37 15.30
N GLY A 129 -22.34 -12.08 15.35
CA GLY A 129 -23.00 -11.09 16.19
C GLY A 129 -22.55 -11.10 17.66
N SER A 130 -21.51 -11.84 18.02
CA SER A 130 -20.98 -11.86 19.38
C SER A 130 -19.91 -10.80 19.64
N LEU A 131 -19.39 -10.13 18.60
CA LEU A 131 -18.46 -9.03 18.79
C LEU A 131 -19.22 -7.84 19.39
N GLN A 132 -18.67 -7.26 20.45
CA GLN A 132 -19.21 -6.05 21.06
C GLN A 132 -19.35 -4.96 20.00
N ARG A 133 -20.47 -4.26 20.00
CA ARG A 133 -20.68 -3.18 19.05
C ARG A 133 -19.69 -2.04 19.34
N PRO A 134 -18.86 -1.62 18.36
CA PRO A 134 -18.02 -0.45 18.55
C PRO A 134 -18.88 0.81 18.73
N PHE A 135 -18.55 1.64 19.71
CA PHE A 135 -19.26 2.90 19.96
C PHE A 135 -18.92 3.97 18.90
N TYR A 136 -17.78 3.83 18.22
CA TYR A 136 -17.38 4.67 17.10
C TYR A 136 -16.86 3.82 15.95
N THR A 137 -17.26 4.19 14.72
CA THR A 137 -16.72 3.59 13.49
C THR A 137 -16.57 4.63 12.41
N ARG A 138 -15.57 4.44 11.54
CA ARG A 138 -15.43 5.20 10.30
C ARG A 138 -14.87 4.29 9.22
N VAL A 139 -15.49 4.30 8.06
CA VAL A 139 -14.97 3.63 6.86
C VAL A 139 -14.40 4.66 5.89
N GLN A 140 -13.30 4.31 5.23
CA GLN A 140 -12.71 5.12 4.18
C GLN A 140 -12.27 4.19 3.04
N LEU A 141 -12.61 4.56 1.80
CA LEU A 141 -12.09 3.90 0.61
C LEU A 141 -10.80 4.59 0.19
N TRP A 142 -9.75 3.82 -0.04
CA TRP A 142 -8.55 4.23 -0.74
C TRP A 142 -8.62 3.63 -2.16
N GLY A 143 -9.12 4.42 -3.12
CA GLY A 143 -9.39 3.95 -4.48
C GLY A 143 -8.15 3.82 -5.38
N ALA A 144 -6.98 4.18 -4.83
CA ALA A 144 -5.65 4.19 -5.42
C ALA A 144 -4.63 3.85 -4.30
N ALA A 145 -4.80 2.68 -3.68
CA ALA A 145 -4.14 2.33 -2.42
C ALA A 145 -2.72 1.80 -2.62
N LEU A 146 -2.60 0.61 -3.22
CA LEU A 146 -1.31 -0.07 -3.45
C LEU A 146 -1.15 -0.36 -4.95
N PRO A 147 0.04 -0.18 -5.51
CA PRO A 147 0.33 -0.53 -6.90
C PRO A 147 0.27 -2.05 -7.11
N THR A 148 -0.30 -2.46 -8.23
CA THR A 148 -0.32 -3.87 -8.67
C THR A 148 0.72 -4.16 -9.74
N ASN A 149 1.39 -3.13 -10.25
CA ASN A 149 2.50 -3.21 -11.17
C ASN A 149 3.53 -2.09 -10.89
N THR A 150 4.77 -2.28 -11.33
CA THR A 150 5.86 -1.31 -11.17
C THR A 150 6.82 -1.34 -12.36
N PRO A 151 7.39 -0.19 -12.75
CA PRO A 151 8.50 -0.14 -13.71
C PRO A 151 9.85 -0.50 -13.10
N ASN A 152 9.93 -0.69 -11.78
CA ASN A 152 11.14 -1.01 -11.03
C ASN A 152 12.31 -0.08 -11.34
N ILE A 153 12.04 1.23 -11.32
CA ILE A 153 13.02 2.29 -11.57
C ILE A 153 12.83 3.38 -10.51
N PRO A 154 13.89 4.00 -9.96
CA PRO A 154 13.72 4.88 -8.81
C PRO A 154 12.99 6.19 -9.12
N CYS A 155 13.02 6.69 -10.36
CA CYS A 155 12.22 7.83 -10.79
C CYS A 155 11.98 7.77 -12.31
N ILE A 156 11.05 8.58 -12.82
CA ILE A 156 10.88 8.83 -14.25
C ILE A 156 11.09 10.32 -14.50
N PHE A 157 11.92 10.67 -15.48
CA PHE A 157 12.27 12.05 -15.80
C PHE A 157 12.29 12.29 -17.31
N ASP A 158 11.59 13.35 -17.71
CA ASP A 158 11.55 13.89 -19.07
C ASP A 158 12.39 15.18 -19.14
N PRO A 159 13.57 15.16 -19.77
CA PRO A 159 14.46 16.30 -19.87
C PRO A 159 13.92 17.38 -20.81
N HIS A 160 13.21 17.01 -21.87
CA HIS A 160 12.57 17.97 -22.78
C HIS A 160 11.44 18.72 -22.08
N GLY A 161 10.62 17.97 -21.33
CA GLY A 161 9.55 18.51 -20.50
C GLY A 161 10.01 19.17 -19.20
N ARG A 162 11.29 19.00 -18.82
CA ARG A 162 11.89 19.40 -17.53
C ARG A 162 11.03 18.99 -16.34
N ALA A 163 10.50 17.77 -16.40
CA ALA A 163 9.56 17.27 -15.41
C ALA A 163 9.92 15.84 -15.05
N GLY A 164 9.70 15.49 -13.79
CA GLY A 164 9.82 14.12 -13.33
C GLY A 164 8.77 13.75 -12.31
N ILE A 165 8.60 12.45 -12.16
CA ILE A 165 7.66 11.82 -11.25
C ILE A 165 8.40 10.87 -10.32
N CYS A 166 7.96 10.83 -9.07
CA CYS A 166 8.47 9.96 -8.02
C CYS A 166 7.30 9.44 -7.19
N GLY A 167 7.47 8.30 -6.54
CA GLY A 167 6.46 7.70 -5.68
C GLY A 167 6.83 6.27 -5.31
N ASP A 168 6.16 5.73 -4.30
CA ASP A 168 6.32 4.33 -3.85
C ASP A 168 6.08 3.34 -5.00
N TRP A 169 5.12 3.63 -5.88
CA TRP A 169 4.74 2.79 -7.00
C TRP A 169 5.80 2.60 -8.08
N LEU A 170 6.92 3.33 -8.03
CA LEU A 170 8.02 3.13 -8.97
C LEU A 170 8.98 2.01 -8.55
N LEU A 171 8.97 1.62 -7.27
CA LEU A 171 9.89 0.61 -6.70
C LEU A 171 9.18 -0.54 -5.99
N GLY A 172 7.89 -0.42 -5.69
CA GLY A 172 7.17 -1.43 -4.93
C GLY A 172 5.94 -0.82 -4.32
N SER A 173 5.89 -0.68 -3.00
CA SER A 173 4.75 -0.08 -2.28
C SER A 173 5.08 0.07 -0.80
N SER A 174 6.04 0.94 -0.46
CA SER A 174 6.47 1.17 0.93
C SER A 174 6.83 2.63 1.18
N LEU A 175 6.89 3.01 2.45
CA LEU A 175 7.36 4.33 2.85
C LEU A 175 8.83 4.55 2.43
N GLU A 176 9.65 3.51 2.56
CA GLU A 176 11.04 3.53 2.09
C GLU A 176 11.11 3.74 0.58
N ALA A 177 10.31 3.01 -0.22
CA ALA A 177 10.24 3.18 -1.66
C ALA A 177 9.85 4.61 -2.05
N ALA A 178 8.86 5.21 -1.36
CA ALA A 178 8.48 6.60 -1.58
C ALA A 178 9.64 7.56 -1.32
N ALA A 179 10.34 7.38 -0.19
CA ALA A 179 11.46 8.23 0.21
C ALA A 179 12.64 8.11 -0.78
N LEU A 180 13.04 6.88 -1.10
CA LEU A 180 14.11 6.59 -2.06
C LEU A 180 13.78 7.14 -3.45
N SER A 181 12.53 7.01 -3.90
CA SER A 181 12.09 7.55 -5.18
C SER A 181 12.15 9.08 -5.23
N GLY A 182 11.71 9.75 -4.15
CA GLY A 182 11.79 11.21 -4.03
C GLY A 182 13.23 11.70 -4.02
N MET A 183 14.11 11.04 -3.26
CA MET A 183 15.55 11.35 -3.24
C MET A 183 16.20 11.14 -4.60
N ALA A 184 15.87 10.05 -5.30
CA ALA A 184 16.41 9.76 -6.62
C ALA A 184 16.04 10.85 -7.63
N LEU A 185 14.79 11.30 -7.64
CA LEU A 185 14.36 12.39 -8.52
C LEU A 185 15.05 13.71 -8.13
N ALA A 186 15.19 14.00 -6.84
CA ALA A 186 15.88 15.21 -6.38
C ALA A 186 17.37 15.21 -6.77
N ASN A 187 18.04 14.07 -6.66
CA ASN A 187 19.45 13.91 -7.08
C ASN A 187 19.60 14.04 -8.59
N HIS A 188 18.65 13.51 -9.37
CA HIS A 188 18.63 13.70 -10.83
C HIS A 188 18.43 15.18 -11.22
N ALA A 189 17.70 15.92 -10.38
CA ALA A 189 17.32 17.31 -10.63
C ALA A 189 18.27 18.38 -10.08
N SER A 190 19.07 18.07 -9.05
CA SER A 190 19.91 19.06 -8.36
C SER A 190 21.39 18.97 -8.78
N PRO A 191 22.03 20.10 -9.14
CA PRO A 191 23.46 20.17 -9.49
C PRO A 191 24.48 19.93 -8.37
N SER A 192 24.06 19.97 -7.11
CA SER A 192 25.02 20.22 -6.01
C SER A 192 24.50 19.70 -4.68
N GLY A 193 24.89 18.48 -4.33
CA GLY A 193 24.87 17.95 -2.96
C GLY A 193 26.17 17.18 -2.72
N PRO A 194 26.75 17.21 -1.51
CA PRO A 194 28.01 16.54 -1.25
C PRO A 194 27.85 15.04 -1.53
N HIS A 195 28.83 14.48 -2.24
CA HIS A 195 29.07 13.06 -2.49
C HIS A 195 28.44 12.13 -1.42
N PHE A 196 27.15 11.79 -1.57
CA PHE A 196 26.57 10.67 -0.85
C PHE A 196 26.94 9.44 -1.65
N LEU A 197 27.90 8.70 -1.11
CA LEU A 197 28.47 7.47 -1.64
C LEU A 197 27.41 6.35 -1.71
N PHE A 198 26.47 6.44 -2.65
CA PHE A 198 25.76 5.26 -3.13
C PHE A 198 26.51 4.73 -4.35
N SER A 199 27.22 3.64 -4.11
CA SER A 199 27.79 2.64 -5.05
C SER A 199 27.95 3.03 -6.53
N SER A 200 29.18 2.88 -7.00
CA SER A 200 29.77 3.04 -8.34
C SER A 200 29.04 2.44 -9.57
N ALA A 201 27.82 1.93 -9.44
CA ALA A 201 27.10 1.24 -10.52
C ALA A 201 26.09 2.13 -11.29
N TYR A 202 25.72 3.31 -10.76
CA TYR A 202 24.81 4.24 -11.43
C TYR A 202 25.49 5.59 -11.63
N ARG A 203 26.09 5.80 -12.81
CA ARG A 203 26.41 7.16 -13.27
C ARG A 203 25.09 7.89 -13.49
N LEU A 204 24.65 8.63 -12.48
CA LEU A 204 23.50 9.53 -12.60
C LEU A 204 24.00 10.82 -13.27
N ILE A 205 23.59 11.04 -14.51
CA ILE A 205 23.93 12.23 -15.30
C ILE A 205 22.93 13.33 -14.92
N CYS A 206 23.41 14.51 -14.49
CA CYS A 206 22.61 15.51 -13.77
C CYS A 206 22.02 16.59 -14.68
N MET A 207 20.87 17.19 -14.32
CA MET A 207 20.32 18.37 -15.04
C MET A 207 21.30 19.54 -15.20
N ALA A 208 22.27 19.69 -14.29
CA ALA A 208 23.32 20.70 -14.43
C ALA A 208 24.25 20.42 -15.61
N ASP A 209 24.60 19.15 -15.85
CA ASP A 209 25.43 18.77 -16.99
C ASP A 209 24.67 19.04 -18.29
N TYR A 210 23.34 18.88 -18.29
CA TYR A 210 22.47 19.29 -19.41
C TYR A 210 22.49 20.81 -19.64
N PHE A 211 22.40 21.62 -18.59
CA PHE A 211 22.47 23.08 -18.73
C PHE A 211 23.89 23.55 -19.12
N GLN A 212 24.94 22.91 -18.58
CA GLN A 212 26.34 23.20 -18.92
C GLN A 212 26.70 22.74 -20.34
N SER A 213 26.07 21.67 -20.85
CA SER A 213 26.23 21.21 -22.23
C SER A 213 25.47 22.08 -23.25
N GLY A 214 24.76 23.13 -22.81
CA GLY A 214 23.93 23.97 -23.66
C GLY A 214 22.66 23.25 -24.15
N GLY A 215 22.22 22.22 -23.43
CA GLY A 215 21.09 21.38 -23.82
C GLY A 215 21.44 20.32 -24.87
N ALA A 216 22.73 19.99 -25.04
CA ALA A 216 23.16 18.93 -25.94
C ALA A 216 22.75 17.55 -25.37
N CYS A 217 22.31 16.65 -26.26
CA CYS A 217 21.91 15.27 -25.96
C CYS A 217 20.90 15.10 -24.81
N PRO A 218 19.72 15.76 -24.83
CA PRO A 218 18.69 15.63 -23.79
C PRO A 218 18.31 14.17 -23.52
N ASP A 219 18.32 13.32 -24.53
CA ASP A 219 17.93 11.91 -24.40
C ASP A 219 18.86 11.10 -23.47
N GLU A 220 20.10 11.53 -23.25
CA GLU A 220 21.02 10.92 -22.28
C GLU A 220 20.58 11.14 -20.82
N PHE A 221 19.75 12.15 -20.58
CA PHE A 221 19.22 12.52 -19.27
C PHE A 221 17.82 11.94 -19.02
N ALA A 222 17.23 11.29 -20.01
CA ALA A 222 15.91 10.67 -19.89
C ALA A 222 15.99 9.42 -19.00
N VAL A 223 15.06 9.32 -18.06
CA VAL A 223 15.00 8.17 -17.14
C VAL A 223 13.59 7.61 -17.17
N GLY A 224 13.45 6.30 -17.40
CA GLY A 224 12.18 5.62 -17.17
C GLY A 224 11.04 5.89 -18.17
N LEU A 225 11.26 6.75 -19.17
CA LEU A 225 10.20 7.16 -20.12
C LEU A 225 9.66 6.01 -20.97
N HIS A 226 10.41 4.92 -21.10
CA HIS A 226 10.06 3.76 -21.92
C HIS A 226 10.01 2.43 -21.13
N ASN A 227 10.30 2.46 -19.83
CA ASN A 227 10.31 1.25 -19.00
C ASN A 227 8.96 0.55 -18.99
N GLU A 228 8.97 -0.78 -18.94
CA GLU A 228 7.76 -1.57 -18.85
C GLU A 228 7.28 -1.74 -17.41
N PHE A 229 5.96 -1.70 -17.22
CA PHE A 229 5.35 -1.97 -15.93
C PHE A 229 5.11 -3.48 -15.81
N LEU A 230 5.78 -4.09 -14.84
CA LEU A 230 5.68 -5.52 -14.56
C LEU A 230 4.75 -5.76 -13.36
N PRO A 231 3.95 -6.84 -13.36
CA PRO A 231 3.11 -7.18 -12.21
C PRO A 231 3.92 -7.35 -10.92
N LEU A 232 3.42 -6.79 -9.82
CA LEU A 232 3.99 -6.95 -8.49
C LEU A 232 3.47 -8.24 -7.83
N LYS A 233 4.40 -9.07 -7.36
CA LYS A 233 4.06 -10.21 -6.49
C LYS A 233 3.74 -9.71 -5.08
N GLY A 234 2.71 -10.29 -4.46
CA GLY A 234 2.36 -9.95 -3.07
C GLY A 234 1.85 -8.52 -2.89
N HIS A 235 1.12 -7.99 -3.86
CA HIS A 235 0.61 -6.61 -3.85
C HIS A 235 -0.59 -6.41 -2.90
N ASP A 236 -1.17 -7.50 -2.38
CA ASP A 236 -2.23 -7.42 -1.36
C ASP A 236 -1.62 -7.38 0.05
N ILE A 237 -2.31 -6.71 0.96
CA ILE A 237 -1.90 -6.60 2.36
C ILE A 237 -1.85 -8.02 2.96
N GLY A 238 -0.69 -8.40 3.50
CA GLY A 238 -0.48 -9.71 4.10
C GLY A 238 0.06 -10.79 3.16
N GLN A 239 0.27 -10.48 1.88
CA GLN A 239 0.97 -11.36 0.96
C GLN A 239 2.46 -10.97 0.87
N PHE A 240 3.27 -11.44 1.81
CA PHE A 240 4.73 -11.25 1.71
C PHE A 240 5.39 -12.41 0.97
N PRO A 241 6.33 -12.12 0.05
CA PRO A 241 7.17 -13.15 -0.54
C PRO A 241 7.88 -13.96 0.57
N GLY A 242 7.78 -15.30 0.52
CA GLY A 242 8.45 -16.20 1.46
C GLY A 242 7.65 -16.60 2.71
N LEU A 243 6.41 -16.10 2.91
CA LEU A 243 5.53 -16.49 4.03
C LEU A 243 4.46 -17.54 3.63
N GLU A 244 4.81 -18.49 2.76
CA GLU A 244 3.95 -19.66 2.53
C GLU A 244 3.80 -20.42 3.86
N CYS A 245 2.58 -20.40 4.42
CA CYS A 245 2.24 -21.25 5.54
C CYS A 245 2.39 -22.68 5.06
N ARG A 246 3.39 -23.41 5.55
CA ARG A 246 3.41 -24.87 5.44
C ARG A 246 2.17 -25.39 6.16
N GLU A 247 1.24 -25.96 5.42
CA GLU A 247 0.20 -26.81 5.99
C GLU A 247 0.92 -27.97 6.66
N LEU A 248 0.91 -28.00 7.99
CA LEU A 248 1.31 -29.18 8.75
C LEU A 248 0.21 -30.21 8.53
N ASN A 249 0.38 -31.04 7.50
CA ASN A 249 -0.41 -32.26 7.33
C ASN A 249 -0.09 -33.19 8.50
N SER A 250 -0.89 -33.12 9.57
CA SER A 250 -0.92 -34.15 10.59
C SER A 250 -1.66 -35.36 10.02
N GLU A 251 -0.94 -36.22 9.30
CA GLU A 251 -1.42 -37.58 9.03
C GLU A 251 -1.58 -38.29 10.38
N THR A 252 -2.84 -38.53 10.73
CA THR A 252 -3.19 -39.36 11.88
C THR A 252 -2.86 -40.81 11.52
N GLN A 253 -1.70 -41.31 11.95
CA GLN A 253 -1.41 -42.74 11.90
C GLN A 253 -2.32 -43.45 12.90
N VAL A 254 -3.38 -44.06 12.36
CA VAL A 254 -4.21 -45.04 13.05
C VAL A 254 -3.35 -46.29 13.25
N VAL A 255 -2.82 -46.48 14.45
CA VAL A 255 -2.25 -47.76 14.87
C VAL A 255 -3.41 -48.68 15.25
N GLN A 256 -3.72 -49.65 14.38
CA GLN A 256 -4.57 -50.78 14.73
C GLN A 256 -3.83 -51.69 15.72
N LEU A 257 -4.40 -51.89 16.90
CA LEU A 257 -4.04 -52.97 17.80
C LEU A 257 -4.78 -54.23 17.33
N ASN A 258 -4.05 -55.19 16.78
CA ASN A 258 -4.55 -56.55 16.61
C ASN A 258 -4.44 -57.29 17.95
N ALA A 259 -5.49 -58.06 18.24
CA ALA A 259 -5.74 -58.83 19.45
C ALA A 259 -4.64 -59.83 19.82
#